data_AF-M2T8J3-F1
#
_entry.id   AF-M2T8J3-F1
#
_cell.length_a   1.000
_cell.length_b   1.000
_cell.length_c   1.000
_cell.angle_alpha   90.00
_cell.angle_beta   90.00
_cell.angle_gamma   90.00
#
_symmetry.space_group_name_H-M   'P 1'
#
loop_
_entity.id
_entity.type
_entity.pdbx_description
1 polymer ?
#
loop_
_entity_poly.entity_id
_entity_poly.type
_entity_poly.pdbx_seq_one_letter_code
_entity_poly.pdbx_strand_id
1 'polypeptide(L)'
;QARQTREADALREKLQTKSGEADILRRRHDIDAKRYERQLADQQHAHGTELARLRAEMDSLRREAESAQTDTMFHQYEAREAGIPRRTARIVPSKPTPTLPSASPAGTPRGAHTARGPLADGFDDDDVVMASPSRHRDRPKTATPKAGKRKRHVTDQSPLPLPALQLSGPRSRPKEREPPLAAQAKIDTALLQHFRHDDRRFALLHRLLSYPSSIDTDRVLEALTKYAFPSTPTKKLSSIVYDALANMTIDHVHDLALHLCHVFLDLWKRCQTEKYYEPTPLILDALHFILACEPVETAVEIAQRIVPLIIASVDLVADPISKAARGGDKAIADLYSPKQRQIAAYINVEDCLELLYLVATSCLSSSDTGAIVGLWQAIPSSFTLMLLVKEQPVAQMTLMLRILGTSALTTSVGPINTADPAADNQASNEDALINRLTNLFTETPKPVPDPSASPTNTVPVSEAELWDLRLLVLSVLTQFSIFEYGSCRLAQNRLCTGRLIKYLDHCITSLYRHPVAPTQDYKVNSINATMKLIHHIATSNPKFDIKTKLVNTLGGQHAYLVALTRLAFSEGLVLESGIEDEVVNMAHDILDEGLSMEEGDAFGKVFSSGSTA
;
A
#
# COMPACT_ATOMS: atom_id res chain seq x y z
N GLN A 1 68.04 38.64 36.67
CA GLN A 1 68.45 38.44 35.27
C GLN A 1 68.47 36.96 34.86
N ALA A 2 69.23 36.06 35.50
CA ALA A 2 69.30 34.64 35.09
C ALA A 2 67.97 33.82 35.17
N ARG A 3 67.01 34.22 36.01
CA ARG A 3 65.69 33.56 36.10
C ARG A 3 64.74 33.98 34.97
N GLN A 4 64.80 35.25 34.58
CA GLN A 4 64.01 35.81 33.48
C GLN A 4 64.45 35.28 32.12
N THR A 5 65.75 35.03 31.93
CA THR A 5 66.26 34.41 30.69
C THR A 5 65.78 32.96 30.55
N ARG A 6 65.78 32.18 31.64
CA ARG A 6 65.26 30.81 31.64
C ARG A 6 63.75 30.74 31.36
N GLU A 7 62.97 31.66 31.92
CA GLU A 7 61.53 31.74 31.64
C GLU A 7 61.24 32.15 30.19
N ALA A 8 62.04 33.06 29.62
CA ALA A 8 61.94 33.44 28.21
C ALA A 8 62.28 32.28 27.26
N ASP A 9 63.31 31.49 27.58
CA ASP A 9 63.71 30.34 26.75
C ASP A 9 62.67 29.21 26.84
N ALA A 10 62.11 28.95 28.02
CA ALA A 10 61.02 27.98 28.19
C ALA A 10 59.72 28.38 27.45
N LEU A 11 59.43 29.69 27.35
CA LEU A 11 58.31 30.19 26.55
C LEU A 11 58.56 30.05 25.04
N ARG A 12 59.80 30.29 24.58
CA ARG A 12 60.18 30.07 23.17
C ARG A 12 60.05 28.60 22.77
N GLU A 13 60.50 27.68 23.63
CA GLU A 13 60.37 26.24 23.38
C GLU A 13 58.89 25.83 23.27
N LYS A 14 58.03 26.31 24.17
CA LYS A 14 56.57 26.06 24.11
C LYS A 14 55.90 26.66 22.88
N LEU A 15 56.36 27.80 22.39
CA LEU A 15 55.85 28.39 21.15
C LEU A 15 56.30 27.57 19.93
N GLN A 16 57.54 27.09 19.94
CA GLN A 16 58.08 26.25 18.87
C GLN A 16 57.40 24.87 18.80
N THR A 17 57.07 24.25 19.94
CA THR A 17 56.30 23.00 19.96
C THR A 17 54.88 23.20 19.45
N LYS A 18 54.19 24.27 19.89
CA LYS A 18 52.85 24.61 19.39
C LYS A 18 52.82 24.92 17.89
N SER A 19 53.85 25.60 17.36
CA SER A 19 53.96 25.79 15.91
C SER A 19 54.17 24.47 15.17
N GLY A 20 54.95 23.55 15.74
CA GLY A 20 55.14 22.21 15.18
C GLY A 20 53.85 21.38 15.16
N GLU A 21 53.07 21.43 16.23
CA GLU A 21 51.75 20.77 16.31
C GLU A 21 50.76 21.35 15.29
N ALA A 22 50.72 22.68 15.14
CA ALA A 22 49.86 23.34 14.16
C ALA A 22 50.22 22.94 12.71
N ASP A 23 51.51 22.83 12.38
CA ASP A 23 51.94 22.41 11.05
C ASP A 23 51.64 20.92 10.77
N ILE A 24 51.73 20.06 11.79
CA ILE A 24 51.31 18.65 11.67
C ILE A 24 49.81 18.55 11.41
N LEU A 25 49.00 19.34 12.12
CA LEU A 25 47.54 19.37 11.94
C LEU A 25 47.16 19.87 10.54
N ARG A 26 47.82 20.92 10.03
CA ARG A 26 47.61 21.41 8.66
C ARG A 26 47.94 20.34 7.62
N ARG A 27 49.10 19.68 7.76
CA ARG A 27 49.48 18.58 6.84
C ARG A 27 48.49 17.43 6.87
N ARG A 28 47.99 17.07 8.06
CA ARG A 28 46.97 16.01 8.17
C ARG A 28 45.67 16.42 7.51
N HIS A 29 45.22 17.66 7.73
CA HIS A 29 44.04 18.21 7.08
C HIS A 29 44.18 18.21 5.55
N ASP A 30 45.33 18.61 5.01
CA ASP A 30 45.57 18.60 3.55
C ASP A 30 45.57 17.18 2.96
N ILE A 31 46.07 16.19 3.71
CA ILE A 31 46.04 14.78 3.31
C ILE A 31 44.59 14.26 3.32
N ASP A 32 43.83 14.58 4.36
CA ASP A 32 42.44 14.14 4.48
C ASP A 32 41.56 14.82 3.42
N ALA A 33 41.75 16.12 3.15
CA ALA A 33 41.07 16.84 2.06
C ALA A 33 41.32 16.17 0.70
N LYS A 34 42.57 15.84 0.37
CA LYS A 34 42.92 15.13 -0.87
C LYS A 34 42.33 13.72 -0.94
N ARG A 35 42.14 13.04 0.20
CA ARG A 35 41.47 11.73 0.24
C ARG A 35 39.98 11.87 -0.02
N TYR A 36 39.34 12.86 0.56
CA TYR A 36 37.92 13.16 0.31
C TYR A 36 37.67 13.53 -1.14
N GLU A 37 38.50 14.39 -1.74
CA GLU A 37 38.40 14.74 -3.17
C GLU A 37 38.52 13.50 -4.08
N ARG A 38 39.43 12.58 -3.76
CA ARG A 38 39.55 11.31 -4.50
C ARG A 38 38.32 10.43 -4.34
N GLN A 39 37.80 10.29 -3.12
CA GLN A 39 36.59 9.52 -2.87
C GLN A 39 35.39 10.10 -3.62
N LEU A 40 35.25 11.42 -3.68
CA LEU A 40 34.19 12.08 -4.41
C LEU A 40 34.31 11.82 -5.92
N ALA A 41 35.53 11.92 -6.46
CA ALA A 41 35.81 11.63 -7.86
C ALA A 41 35.52 10.16 -8.22
N ASP A 42 35.91 9.23 -7.35
CA ASP A 42 35.65 7.79 -7.53
C ASP A 42 34.14 7.50 -7.49
N GLN A 43 33.39 8.13 -6.58
CA GLN A 43 31.93 8.01 -6.51
C GLN A 43 31.23 8.59 -7.74
N GLN A 44 31.65 9.77 -8.22
CA GLN A 44 31.10 10.37 -9.43
C GLN A 44 31.39 9.51 -10.67
N HIS A 45 32.59 8.93 -10.76
CA HIS A 45 32.93 8.00 -11.82
C HIS A 45 32.07 6.73 -11.76
N ALA A 46 31.90 6.14 -10.57
CA ALA A 46 31.04 4.97 -10.38
C ALA A 46 29.59 5.25 -10.80
N HIS A 47 29.00 6.37 -10.34
CA HIS A 47 27.66 6.78 -10.76
C HIS A 47 27.57 7.04 -12.27
N GLY A 48 28.58 7.65 -12.88
CA GLY A 48 28.66 7.82 -14.33
C GLY A 48 28.63 6.49 -15.07
N THR A 49 29.38 5.49 -14.60
CA THR A 49 29.38 4.14 -15.20
C THR A 49 28.05 3.40 -15.03
N GLU A 50 27.38 3.54 -13.89
CA GLU A 50 26.06 2.95 -13.66
C GLU A 50 24.99 3.60 -14.54
N LEU A 51 25.00 4.93 -14.67
CA LEU A 51 24.09 5.64 -15.57
C LEU A 51 24.31 5.25 -17.04
N ALA A 52 25.56 5.09 -17.46
CA ALA A 52 25.88 4.60 -18.80
C ALA A 52 25.37 3.17 -19.02
N ARG A 53 25.49 2.30 -18.02
CA ARG A 53 24.97 0.92 -18.06
C ARG A 53 23.45 0.90 -18.17
N LEU A 54 22.75 1.67 -17.33
CA LEU A 54 21.29 1.76 -17.37
C LEU A 54 20.77 2.33 -18.69
N ARG A 55 21.46 3.34 -19.26
CA ARG A 55 21.12 3.85 -20.60
C ARG A 55 21.30 2.80 -21.69
N ALA A 56 22.40 2.04 -21.64
CA ALA A 56 22.64 0.96 -22.60
C ALA A 56 21.56 -0.14 -22.50
N GLU A 57 21.12 -0.48 -21.28
CA GLU A 57 20.05 -1.44 -21.03
C GLU A 57 18.69 -0.92 -21.51
N MET A 58 18.41 0.36 -21.32
CA MET A 58 17.20 0.99 -21.85
C MET A 58 17.17 0.98 -23.38
N ASP A 59 18.31 1.24 -24.02
CA ASP A 59 18.41 1.21 -25.48
C ASP A 59 18.33 -0.23 -26.03
N SER A 60 18.83 -1.26 -25.31
CA SER A 60 18.58 -2.65 -25.71
C SER A 60 17.11 -3.02 -25.61
N LEU A 61 16.44 -2.65 -24.53
CA LEU A 61 15.00 -2.91 -24.35
C LEU A 61 14.16 -2.16 -25.40
N ARG A 62 14.54 -0.95 -25.79
CA ARG A 62 13.88 -0.21 -26.89
C ARG A 62 14.02 -0.94 -28.22
N ARG A 63 15.23 -1.42 -28.56
CA ARG A 63 15.44 -2.20 -29.79
C ARG A 63 14.65 -3.51 -29.78
N GLU A 64 14.57 -4.18 -28.63
CA GLU A 64 13.74 -5.38 -28.47
C GLU A 64 12.25 -5.07 -28.66
N ALA A 65 11.75 -3.97 -28.09
CA ALA A 65 10.37 -3.55 -28.28
C ALA A 65 10.05 -3.19 -29.75
N GLU A 66 10.95 -2.47 -30.42
CA GLU A 66 10.84 -2.16 -31.86
C GLU A 66 10.83 -3.45 -32.69
N SER A 67 11.70 -4.42 -32.38
CA SER A 67 11.73 -5.71 -33.07
C SER A 67 10.45 -6.53 -32.89
N ALA A 68 9.92 -6.57 -31.65
CA ALA A 68 8.66 -7.24 -31.35
C ALA A 68 7.46 -6.55 -32.04
N GLN A 69 7.51 -5.22 -32.17
CA GLN A 69 6.52 -4.45 -32.92
C GLN A 69 6.58 -4.77 -34.42
N THR A 70 7.77 -4.90 -35.00
CA THR A 70 7.91 -5.31 -36.41
C THR A 70 7.44 -6.74 -36.63
N ASP A 71 7.72 -7.66 -35.70
CA ASP A 71 7.27 -9.06 -35.78
C ASP A 71 5.75 -9.16 -35.66
N THR A 72 5.14 -8.41 -34.75
CA THR A 72 3.68 -8.34 -34.66
C THR A 72 3.04 -7.75 -35.91
N MET A 73 3.62 -6.70 -36.52
CA MET A 73 3.15 -6.20 -37.82
C MET A 73 3.31 -7.21 -38.95
N PHE A 74 4.41 -7.98 -38.96
CA PHE A 74 4.62 -9.05 -39.94
C PHE A 74 3.57 -10.16 -39.79
N HIS A 75 3.32 -10.61 -38.56
CA HIS A 75 2.29 -11.62 -38.28
C HIS A 75 0.89 -11.13 -38.63
N GLN A 76 0.57 -9.85 -38.44
CA GLN A 76 -0.70 -9.27 -38.87
C GLN A 76 -0.82 -9.24 -40.40
N TYR A 77 0.25 -8.93 -41.13
CA TYR A 77 0.27 -8.96 -42.58
C TYR A 77 0.09 -10.39 -43.12
N GLU A 78 0.81 -11.36 -42.54
CA GLU A 78 0.72 -12.77 -42.91
C GLU A 78 -0.68 -13.34 -42.62
N ALA A 79 -1.28 -13.02 -41.47
CA ALA A 79 -2.66 -13.39 -41.14
C ALA A 79 -3.68 -12.79 -42.13
N ARG A 80 -3.44 -11.56 -42.59
CA ARG A 80 -4.28 -10.90 -43.59
C ARG A 80 -4.12 -11.51 -44.98
N GLU A 81 -2.91 -11.91 -45.36
CA GLU A 81 -2.63 -12.57 -46.63
C GLU A 81 -3.16 -14.01 -46.69
N ALA A 82 -3.08 -14.75 -45.57
CA ALA A 82 -3.69 -16.07 -45.41
C ALA A 82 -5.24 -16.05 -45.45
N GLY A 83 -5.86 -14.88 -45.22
CA GLY A 83 -7.29 -14.64 -45.37
C GLY A 83 -7.76 -14.34 -46.80
N ILE A 84 -6.86 -14.19 -47.78
CA ILE A 84 -7.20 -13.95 -49.19
C ILE A 84 -7.24 -15.29 -49.93
N PRO A 85 -8.42 -15.80 -50.37
CA PRO A 85 -8.50 -17.08 -51.06
C PRO A 85 -7.81 -16.96 -52.44
N ARG A 86 -6.70 -17.70 -52.61
CA ARG A 86 -6.04 -17.86 -53.92
C ARG A 86 -7.05 -18.38 -54.93
N ARG A 87 -7.31 -17.59 -55.97
CA ARG A 87 -8.20 -17.93 -57.09
C ARG A 87 -7.78 -19.26 -57.72
N THR A 88 -8.76 -20.15 -57.79
CA THR A 88 -8.70 -21.49 -58.37
C THR A 88 -8.28 -21.44 -59.84
N ALA A 89 -7.12 -22.03 -60.16
CA ALA A 89 -6.76 -22.36 -61.54
C ALA A 89 -7.28 -23.77 -61.87
N ARG A 90 -8.00 -23.84 -62.99
CA ARG A 90 -8.82 -24.94 -63.50
C ARG A 90 -8.07 -26.27 -63.68
N ILE A 91 -8.75 -27.34 -63.29
CA ILE A 91 -8.48 -28.72 -63.73
C ILE A 91 -9.19 -28.95 -65.07
N VAL A 92 -8.48 -29.55 -66.05
CA VAL A 92 -9.02 -30.10 -67.31
C VAL A 92 -8.79 -31.63 -67.30
N PRO A 93 -9.74 -32.48 -67.79
CA PRO A 93 -9.81 -33.89 -67.38
C PRO A 93 -9.36 -34.95 -68.43
N SER A 94 -8.80 -36.06 -67.92
CA SER A 94 -8.79 -37.49 -68.37
C SER A 94 -8.36 -37.83 -69.83
N LYS A 95 -7.54 -38.86 -70.11
CA LYS A 95 -7.73 -40.34 -69.93
C LYS A 95 -6.51 -41.11 -70.57
N PRO A 96 -6.44 -42.45 -70.68
CA PRO A 96 -5.87 -43.46 -69.77
C PRO A 96 -4.57 -44.20 -70.25
N THR A 97 -3.99 -44.97 -69.30
CA THR A 97 -2.96 -46.06 -69.26
C THR A 97 -2.76 -46.94 -70.52
N PRO A 98 -1.71 -47.83 -70.67
CA PRO A 98 -0.63 -48.26 -69.74
C PRO A 98 0.78 -48.57 -70.36
N THR A 99 1.67 -49.16 -69.54
CA THR A 99 2.87 -50.02 -69.83
C THR A 99 4.27 -49.43 -69.58
N LEU A 100 4.98 -50.04 -68.61
CA LEU A 100 6.44 -50.12 -68.47
C LEU A 100 7.04 -50.91 -69.67
N PRO A 101 8.36 -50.93 -70.00
CA PRO A 101 9.53 -50.68 -69.13
C PRO A 101 10.78 -50.00 -69.77
N SER A 102 11.82 -49.82 -68.93
CA SER A 102 13.26 -49.96 -69.23
C SER A 102 14.09 -48.87 -69.95
N ALA A 103 15.15 -48.44 -69.24
CA ALA A 103 16.53 -48.15 -69.67
C ALA A 103 16.88 -46.89 -70.50
N SER A 104 17.41 -45.87 -69.78
CA SER A 104 18.69 -45.10 -69.97
C SER A 104 18.97 -44.40 -71.34
N PRO A 105 20.04 -43.56 -71.54
CA PRO A 105 21.17 -43.15 -70.68
C PRO A 105 21.66 -41.66 -70.78
N ALA A 106 22.65 -41.34 -69.93
CA ALA A 106 23.82 -40.42 -70.13
C ALA A 106 23.61 -38.89 -70.34
N GLY A 107 24.38 -37.98 -69.72
CA GLY A 107 25.63 -38.12 -68.95
C GLY A 107 25.98 -36.87 -68.10
N THR A 108 26.34 -37.15 -66.83
CA THR A 108 27.48 -36.69 -65.98
C THR A 108 28.39 -35.50 -66.39
N PRO A 109 29.29 -34.94 -65.50
CA PRO A 109 29.45 -35.09 -64.02
C PRO A 109 29.96 -33.83 -63.22
N ARG A 110 29.97 -33.98 -61.87
CA ARG A 110 30.96 -33.59 -60.81
C ARG A 110 31.76 -32.26 -60.88
N GLY A 111 31.89 -31.63 -59.71
CA GLY A 111 33.13 -30.91 -59.31
C GLY A 111 32.92 -29.84 -58.23
N ALA A 112 33.81 -29.79 -57.25
CA ALA A 112 33.78 -28.94 -56.06
C ALA A 112 34.58 -27.63 -56.22
N HIS A 113 34.55 -26.80 -55.16
CA HIS A 113 35.50 -25.75 -54.76
C HIS A 113 35.17 -24.26 -55.04
N THR A 114 35.15 -23.52 -53.92
CA THR A 114 35.79 -22.20 -53.65
C THR A 114 35.39 -20.93 -54.42
N ALA A 115 35.05 -19.92 -53.61
CA ALA A 115 35.46 -18.52 -53.68
C ALA A 115 35.05 -17.67 -54.90
N ARG A 116 34.26 -16.61 -54.63
CA ARG A 116 34.62 -15.19 -54.84
C ARG A 116 33.40 -14.28 -54.68
N GLY A 117 33.49 -13.29 -53.78
CA GLY A 117 32.80 -12.00 -53.95
C GLY A 117 33.40 -11.23 -55.14
N PRO A 118 32.91 -10.02 -55.50
CA PRO A 118 33.17 -8.84 -54.65
C PRO A 118 32.13 -7.69 -54.75
N LEU A 119 32.00 -6.90 -53.68
CA LEU A 119 32.05 -5.43 -53.78
C LEU A 119 32.43 -4.86 -52.41
N ALA A 120 33.66 -4.39 -52.31
CA ALA A 120 34.23 -3.67 -51.19
C ALA A 120 35.05 -2.51 -51.77
N ASP A 121 34.99 -1.36 -51.10
CA ASP A 121 35.90 -0.20 -51.22
C ASP A 121 35.65 0.67 -49.96
N GLY A 122 36.58 1.05 -49.10
CA GLY A 122 38.03 0.87 -49.04
C GLY A 122 38.67 2.01 -48.21
N PHE A 123 39.61 1.64 -47.32
CA PHE A 123 40.68 2.44 -46.67
C PHE A 123 40.31 3.35 -45.46
N ASP A 124 41.09 3.42 -44.36
CA ASP A 124 42.43 2.88 -44.08
C ASP A 124 42.71 2.67 -42.58
N ASP A 125 43.69 1.81 -42.30
CA ASP A 125 44.30 1.47 -41.01
C ASP A 125 45.31 2.53 -40.55
N ASP A 126 45.57 2.60 -39.23
CA ASP A 126 46.93 2.84 -38.73
C ASP A 126 47.10 2.30 -37.28
N ASP A 127 47.83 1.18 -37.22
CA ASP A 127 48.87 0.78 -36.25
C ASP A 127 48.78 1.12 -34.75
N VAL A 128 48.72 0.08 -33.89
CA VAL A 128 49.77 -0.22 -32.88
C VAL A 128 49.83 -1.74 -32.54
N VAL A 129 50.79 -2.42 -33.17
CA VAL A 129 51.79 -3.37 -32.63
C VAL A 129 51.46 -4.22 -31.37
N MET A 130 51.14 -5.49 -31.64
CA MET A 130 51.76 -6.74 -31.15
C MET A 130 52.70 -6.72 -29.90
N ALA A 131 52.31 -7.44 -28.84
CA ALA A 131 53.21 -8.32 -28.09
C ALA A 131 52.46 -9.48 -27.41
N SER A 132 53.00 -10.68 -27.58
CA SER A 132 52.40 -12.00 -27.33
C SER A 132 52.67 -12.58 -25.91
N PRO A 133 52.04 -13.72 -25.55
CA PRO A 133 51.90 -14.23 -24.17
C PRO A 133 52.94 -15.31 -23.80
N SER A 134 53.19 -15.50 -22.50
CA SER A 134 53.92 -16.66 -21.98
C SER A 134 53.06 -17.52 -21.04
N ARG A 135 52.87 -18.78 -21.48
CA ARG A 135 52.28 -19.92 -20.77
C ARG A 135 53.03 -20.25 -19.47
N HIS A 136 52.30 -20.75 -18.46
CA HIS A 136 52.55 -22.08 -17.87
C HIS A 136 51.40 -22.54 -16.94
N ARG A 137 50.82 -23.72 -17.27
CA ARG A 137 50.35 -24.85 -16.42
C ARG A 137 49.71 -24.55 -15.05
N ASP A 138 48.54 -25.09 -14.65
CA ASP A 138 48.10 -26.49 -14.73
C ASP A 138 46.57 -26.64 -14.40
N ARG A 139 45.84 -27.36 -15.28
CA ARG A 139 44.79 -28.40 -15.01
C ARG A 139 43.40 -28.01 -14.40
N PRO A 140 42.36 -28.89 -14.47
CA PRO A 140 41.37 -28.93 -15.56
C PRO A 140 39.88 -28.81 -15.14
N LYS A 141 39.01 -28.64 -16.14
CA LYS A 141 37.53 -28.67 -16.07
C LYS A 141 36.97 -30.09 -15.77
N THR A 142 35.87 -30.14 -15.01
CA THR A 142 34.87 -31.24 -15.01
C THR A 142 33.54 -30.63 -14.53
N ALA A 143 32.53 -30.49 -15.38
CA ALA A 143 31.51 -31.48 -15.74
C ALA A 143 30.53 -31.80 -14.58
N THR A 144 29.27 -31.42 -14.80
CA THR A 144 28.06 -31.71 -14.01
C THR A 144 27.92 -33.19 -13.59
N PRO A 145 27.45 -33.50 -12.38
CA PRO A 145 27.19 -34.89 -12.00
C PRO A 145 25.75 -35.31 -12.31
N LYS A 146 25.61 -36.40 -13.09
CA LYS A 146 24.41 -37.24 -13.14
C LYS A 146 24.52 -38.38 -12.13
N ALA A 147 23.38 -38.70 -11.50
CA ALA A 147 22.95 -39.93 -10.84
C ALA A 147 23.95 -41.09 -10.59
N GLY A 148 24.05 -41.54 -9.32
CA GLY A 148 24.63 -42.84 -8.99
C GLY A 148 24.65 -43.15 -7.49
N LYS A 149 23.87 -44.17 -7.09
CA LYS A 149 23.70 -44.70 -5.73
C LYS A 149 25.02 -45.11 -5.05
N ARG A 150 25.17 -44.87 -3.73
CA ARG A 150 25.51 -45.90 -2.71
C ARG A 150 25.63 -45.34 -1.27
N LYS A 151 25.05 -46.10 -0.35
CA LYS A 151 25.39 -46.35 1.08
C LYS A 151 25.73 -45.16 1.99
N ARG A 152 24.82 -44.87 2.92
CA ARG A 152 25.15 -44.15 4.16
C ARG A 152 25.82 -45.13 5.15
N HIS A 153 26.96 -44.72 5.71
CA HIS A 153 27.60 -45.34 6.86
C HIS A 153 27.06 -44.67 8.13
N VAL A 154 26.62 -45.46 9.10
CA VAL A 154 26.17 -45.03 10.43
C VAL A 154 27.18 -45.54 11.44
N THR A 155 27.71 -44.64 12.29
CA THR A 155 28.28 -44.81 13.65
C THR A 155 29.22 -43.62 13.92
N ASP A 156 29.29 -42.98 15.08
CA ASP A 156 28.60 -43.06 16.38
C ASP A 156 29.11 -41.89 17.25
N GLN A 157 28.30 -41.28 18.13
CA GLN A 157 28.66 -40.75 19.48
C GLN A 157 27.39 -40.27 20.23
N SER A 158 26.61 -41.22 20.77
CA SER A 158 25.97 -41.34 22.12
C SER A 158 25.11 -40.21 22.78
N PRO A 159 24.31 -40.48 23.86
CA PRO A 159 23.91 -41.77 24.48
C PRO A 159 22.42 -41.89 24.92
N LEU A 160 21.82 -43.09 24.79
CA LEU A 160 21.10 -43.87 25.84
C LEU A 160 20.17 -44.93 25.20
N PRO A 161 20.14 -46.18 25.71
CA PRO A 161 19.65 -47.35 24.96
C PRO A 161 18.20 -47.72 25.33
N LEU A 162 17.36 -47.98 24.32
CA LEU A 162 16.09 -48.70 24.49
C LEU A 162 16.05 -49.91 23.54
N PRO A 163 15.44 -51.05 23.96
CA PRO A 163 15.63 -52.34 23.31
C PRO A 163 14.88 -52.43 21.98
N ALA A 164 15.58 -52.85 20.92
CA ALA A 164 14.99 -53.10 19.62
C ALA A 164 14.04 -54.32 19.67
N LEU A 165 12.77 -54.09 19.29
CA LEU A 165 11.77 -55.13 19.07
C LEU A 165 12.27 -56.14 18.02
N GLN A 166 12.34 -57.41 18.38
CA GLN A 166 12.64 -58.51 17.47
C GLN A 166 11.45 -58.76 16.53
N LEU A 167 11.56 -58.37 15.27
CA LEU A 167 10.64 -58.81 14.22
C LEU A 167 10.97 -60.27 13.86
N SER A 168 10.01 -61.15 14.12
CA SER A 168 10.08 -62.57 13.85
C SER A 168 10.20 -62.87 12.35
N GLY A 169 11.06 -63.84 12.03
CA GLY A 169 11.34 -64.30 10.66
C GLY A 169 10.14 -64.97 9.97
N PRO A 170 10.22 -65.13 8.63
CA PRO A 170 9.07 -65.45 7.80
C PRO A 170 8.61 -66.90 7.99
N ARG A 171 7.34 -67.07 8.36
CA ARG A 171 6.67 -68.37 8.41
C ARG A 171 6.36 -68.83 6.99
N SER A 172 6.94 -69.96 6.59
CA SER A 172 6.66 -70.64 5.31
C SER A 172 5.18 -71.01 5.22
N ARG A 173 4.44 -70.41 4.28
CA ARG A 173 3.10 -70.87 3.90
C ARG A 173 3.20 -71.81 2.68
N PRO A 174 2.41 -72.91 2.64
CA PRO A 174 2.38 -73.81 1.51
C PRO A 174 1.77 -73.14 0.27
N LYS A 175 2.26 -73.56 -0.89
CA LYS A 175 1.84 -73.16 -2.23
C LYS A 175 0.35 -73.45 -2.44
N GLU A 176 -0.47 -72.42 -2.51
CA GLU A 176 -1.88 -72.50 -2.88
C GLU A 176 -2.08 -71.90 -4.28
N ARG A 177 -2.96 -72.55 -5.06
CA ARG A 177 -3.15 -72.43 -6.51
C ARG A 177 -3.35 -70.98 -6.98
N GLU A 178 -2.69 -70.64 -8.09
CA GLU A 178 -2.99 -69.44 -8.88
C GLU A 178 -4.49 -69.39 -9.26
N PRO A 179 -5.23 -68.35 -8.86
CA PRO A 179 -6.39 -67.92 -9.61
C PRO A 179 -5.94 -67.14 -10.84
N PRO A 180 -6.73 -67.14 -11.93
CA PRO A 180 -6.34 -66.52 -13.19
C PRO A 180 -6.16 -65.02 -13.00
N LEU A 181 -5.19 -64.47 -13.73
CA LEU A 181 -4.86 -63.05 -13.91
C LEU A 181 -6.08 -62.13 -13.69
N ALA A 182 -6.30 -61.71 -12.44
CA ALA A 182 -7.13 -60.56 -12.16
C ALA A 182 -6.33 -59.36 -12.68
N ALA A 183 -6.92 -58.66 -13.65
CA ALA A 183 -6.37 -57.48 -14.28
C ALA A 183 -5.62 -56.63 -13.25
N GLN A 184 -4.39 -56.23 -13.59
CA GLN A 184 -3.67 -55.19 -12.85
C GLN A 184 -4.70 -54.12 -12.47
N ALA A 185 -4.95 -53.97 -11.18
CA ALA A 185 -5.75 -52.85 -10.69
C ALA A 185 -5.02 -51.62 -11.21
N LYS A 186 -5.52 -51.07 -12.32
CA LYS A 186 -5.06 -49.82 -12.88
C LYS A 186 -5.31 -48.87 -11.73
N ILE A 187 -4.25 -48.49 -11.02
CA ILE A 187 -4.32 -47.39 -10.08
C ILE A 187 -4.76 -46.23 -10.95
N ASP A 188 -6.02 -45.85 -10.80
CA ASP A 188 -6.65 -44.89 -11.68
C ASP A 188 -5.88 -43.59 -11.50
N THR A 189 -5.19 -43.18 -12.56
CA THR A 189 -4.39 -41.96 -12.58
C THR A 189 -5.26 -40.75 -12.28
N ALA A 190 -6.57 -40.83 -12.54
CA ALA A 190 -7.56 -39.84 -12.15
C ALA A 190 -7.73 -39.77 -10.61
N LEU A 191 -7.80 -40.91 -9.91
CA LEU A 191 -7.84 -40.95 -8.43
C LEU A 191 -6.56 -40.39 -7.82
N LEU A 192 -5.38 -40.77 -8.36
CA LEU A 192 -4.11 -40.20 -7.90
C LEU A 192 -3.98 -38.70 -8.20
N GLN A 193 -4.56 -38.21 -9.31
CA GLN A 193 -4.64 -36.77 -9.61
C GLN A 193 -5.62 -36.04 -8.68
N HIS A 194 -6.70 -36.70 -8.27
CA HIS A 194 -7.66 -36.20 -7.27
C HIS A 194 -7.00 -36.05 -5.89
N PHE A 195 -6.21 -37.05 -5.46
CA PHE A 195 -5.42 -36.96 -4.22
C PHE A 195 -4.21 -36.01 -4.30
N ARG A 196 -3.83 -35.58 -5.51
CA ARG A 196 -2.79 -34.56 -5.75
C ARG A 196 -3.35 -33.15 -5.90
N HIS A 197 -4.66 -32.99 -6.04
CA HIS A 197 -5.26 -31.66 -5.91
C HIS A 197 -5.16 -31.28 -4.45
N ASP A 198 -4.29 -30.31 -4.14
CA ASP A 198 -4.32 -29.63 -2.85
C ASP A 198 -5.71 -29.02 -2.70
N ASP A 199 -6.52 -29.71 -1.91
CA ASP A 199 -7.89 -29.31 -1.72
C ASP A 199 -7.91 -28.15 -0.73
N ARG A 200 -7.71 -26.96 -1.29
CA ARG A 200 -7.64 -25.67 -0.58
C ARG A 200 -8.84 -25.44 0.35
N ARG A 201 -9.96 -26.14 0.12
CA ARG A 201 -11.16 -26.14 0.97
C ARG A 201 -10.86 -26.69 2.35
N PHE A 202 -10.22 -27.86 2.41
CA PHE A 202 -9.79 -28.45 3.68
C PHE A 202 -8.68 -27.63 4.33
N ALA A 203 -7.83 -26.97 3.55
CA ALA A 203 -6.83 -26.06 4.09
C ALA A 203 -7.48 -24.85 4.79
N LEU A 204 -8.49 -24.21 4.18
CA LEU A 204 -9.24 -23.12 4.81
C LEU A 204 -9.93 -23.58 6.10
N LEU A 205 -10.63 -24.72 6.07
CA LEU A 205 -11.31 -25.29 7.24
C LEU A 205 -10.33 -25.64 8.36
N HIS A 206 -9.23 -26.31 8.04
CA HIS A 206 -8.20 -26.64 9.03
C HIS A 206 -7.60 -25.38 9.65
N ARG A 207 -7.36 -24.34 8.85
CA ARG A 207 -6.85 -23.08 9.37
C ARG A 207 -7.87 -22.37 10.26
N LEU A 208 -9.13 -22.31 9.86
CA LEU A 208 -10.22 -21.74 10.68
C LEU A 208 -10.39 -22.49 12.01
N LEU A 209 -10.36 -23.83 11.97
CA LEU A 209 -10.41 -24.67 13.18
C LEU A 209 -9.19 -24.45 14.09
N SER A 210 -8.04 -24.11 13.52
CA SER A 210 -6.81 -23.84 14.28
C SER A 210 -6.64 -22.37 14.70
N TYR A 211 -7.51 -21.47 14.23
CA TYR A 211 -7.33 -20.03 14.43
C TYR A 211 -7.60 -19.65 15.89
N PRO A 212 -6.64 -18.99 16.57
CA PRO A 212 -6.78 -18.58 17.96
C PRO A 212 -7.78 -17.42 18.09
N SER A 213 -8.49 -17.37 19.22
CA SER A 213 -9.37 -16.24 19.51
C SER A 213 -8.61 -15.04 20.07
N SER A 214 -9.18 -13.83 19.92
CA SER A 214 -8.67 -12.61 20.55
C SER A 214 -8.93 -12.54 22.05
N ILE A 215 -9.98 -13.20 22.54
CA ILE A 215 -10.44 -13.12 23.94
C ILE A 215 -9.69 -14.11 24.84
N ASP A 216 -9.40 -15.32 24.35
CA ASP A 216 -8.85 -16.41 25.13
C ASP A 216 -7.81 -17.21 24.32
N THR A 217 -7.05 -18.06 24.99
CA THR A 217 -6.11 -19.00 24.37
C THR A 217 -6.78 -20.10 23.54
N ASP A 218 -8.10 -20.23 23.67
CA ASP A 218 -8.91 -21.18 22.93
C ASP A 218 -9.03 -20.79 21.44
N ARG A 219 -9.30 -21.78 20.59
CA ARG A 219 -9.61 -21.54 19.17
C ARG A 219 -10.99 -20.89 19.04
N VAL A 220 -11.22 -20.11 17.98
CA VAL A 220 -12.50 -19.38 17.81
C VAL A 220 -13.73 -20.28 17.90
N LEU A 221 -13.72 -21.44 17.22
CA LEU A 221 -14.84 -22.38 17.24
C LEU A 221 -15.01 -23.09 18.60
N GLU A 222 -13.93 -23.26 19.36
CA GLU A 222 -13.96 -23.81 20.72
C GLU A 222 -14.49 -22.76 21.71
N ALA A 223 -14.04 -21.52 21.61
CA ALA A 223 -14.55 -20.39 22.39
C ALA A 223 -16.07 -20.19 22.17
N LEU A 224 -16.57 -20.36 20.94
CA LEU A 224 -18.00 -20.31 20.63
C LEU A 224 -18.86 -21.38 21.33
N THR A 225 -18.27 -22.45 21.89
CA THR A 225 -19.01 -23.46 22.66
C THR A 225 -19.51 -22.93 24.02
N LYS A 226 -18.84 -21.89 24.56
CA LYS A 226 -19.19 -21.26 25.83
C LYS A 226 -20.52 -20.49 25.72
N TYR A 227 -20.83 -20.00 24.53
CA TYR A 227 -21.95 -19.10 24.27
C TYR A 227 -23.19 -19.83 23.72
N ALA A 228 -24.37 -19.33 24.09
CA ALA A 228 -25.66 -19.74 23.56
C ALA A 228 -26.62 -18.55 23.56
N PHE A 229 -27.50 -18.47 22.55
CA PHE A 229 -28.48 -17.38 22.48
C PHE A 229 -29.50 -17.48 23.64
N PRO A 230 -29.91 -16.34 24.24
CA PRO A 230 -30.95 -16.33 25.27
C PRO A 230 -32.27 -16.96 24.81
N SER A 231 -32.62 -16.80 23.53
CA SER A 231 -33.80 -17.42 22.92
C SER A 231 -33.71 -18.94 22.76
N THR A 232 -32.50 -19.49 22.60
CA THR A 232 -32.25 -20.92 22.41
C THR A 232 -31.06 -21.39 23.25
N PRO A 233 -31.19 -21.49 24.58
CA PRO A 233 -30.06 -21.74 25.49
C PRO A 233 -29.50 -23.16 25.38
N THR A 234 -30.26 -24.09 24.80
CA THR A 234 -29.85 -25.50 24.62
C THR A 234 -28.86 -25.68 23.48
N LYS A 235 -28.87 -24.80 22.47
CA LYS A 235 -28.01 -24.91 21.29
C LYS A 235 -26.84 -23.93 21.39
N LYS A 236 -25.62 -24.48 21.43
CA LYS A 236 -24.38 -23.69 21.44
C LYS A 236 -24.15 -23.01 20.09
N LEU A 237 -23.49 -21.86 20.09
CA LEU A 237 -23.18 -21.14 18.84
C LEU A 237 -22.30 -21.97 17.91
N SER A 238 -21.31 -22.67 18.46
CA SER A 238 -20.46 -23.58 17.69
C SER A 238 -21.25 -24.69 16.99
N SER A 239 -22.29 -25.25 17.63
CA SER A 239 -23.17 -26.25 17.01
C SER A 239 -23.91 -25.69 15.80
N ILE A 240 -24.30 -24.41 15.81
CA ILE A 240 -24.93 -23.76 14.63
C ILE A 240 -23.95 -23.73 13.46
N VAL A 241 -22.68 -23.39 13.72
CA VAL A 241 -21.63 -23.37 12.69
C VAL A 241 -21.33 -24.78 12.18
N TYR A 242 -21.20 -25.76 13.07
CA TYR A 242 -20.97 -27.17 12.68
C TYR A 242 -22.14 -27.76 11.89
N ASP A 243 -23.37 -27.45 12.27
CA ASP A 243 -24.56 -27.89 11.52
C ASP A 243 -24.59 -27.26 10.13
N ALA A 244 -24.20 -25.98 9.99
CA ALA A 244 -24.10 -25.33 8.69
C ALA A 244 -23.02 -26.01 7.82
N LEU A 245 -21.84 -26.27 8.38
CA LEU A 245 -20.76 -26.98 7.70
C LEU A 245 -21.14 -28.40 7.28
N ALA A 246 -21.88 -29.14 8.13
CA ALA A 246 -22.30 -30.51 7.85
C ALA A 246 -23.35 -30.60 6.73
N ASN A 247 -24.15 -29.56 6.53
CA ASN A 247 -25.20 -29.51 5.52
C ASN A 247 -24.70 -29.03 4.13
N MET A 248 -23.41 -28.70 3.98
CA MET A 248 -22.86 -28.22 2.72
C MET A 248 -22.42 -29.33 1.77
N THR A 249 -22.86 -29.24 0.53
CA THR A 249 -22.23 -29.91 -0.62
C THR A 249 -21.23 -28.93 -1.23
N ILE A 250 -19.95 -29.09 -0.90
CA ILE A 250 -18.91 -28.13 -1.27
C ILE A 250 -18.31 -28.56 -2.62
N ASP A 251 -18.41 -27.68 -3.62
CA ASP A 251 -17.74 -27.85 -4.91
C ASP A 251 -16.49 -26.95 -5.00
N HIS A 252 -16.57 -25.67 -4.61
CA HIS A 252 -15.44 -24.71 -4.65
C HIS A 252 -15.09 -24.10 -3.28
N VAL A 253 -13.85 -23.59 -3.15
CA VAL A 253 -13.34 -22.92 -1.94
C VAL A 253 -14.06 -21.59 -1.68
N HIS A 254 -14.29 -20.83 -2.75
CA HIS A 254 -14.96 -19.55 -2.67
C HIS A 254 -16.40 -19.70 -2.15
N ASP A 255 -17.15 -20.68 -2.65
CA ASP A 255 -18.51 -20.99 -2.18
C ASP A 255 -18.53 -21.36 -0.68
N LEU A 256 -17.49 -22.07 -0.21
CA LEU A 256 -17.32 -22.41 1.20
C LEU A 256 -17.09 -21.17 2.06
N ALA A 257 -16.19 -20.28 1.62
CA ALA A 257 -15.90 -19.04 2.31
C ALA A 257 -17.12 -18.12 2.40
N LEU A 258 -17.83 -17.92 1.28
CA LEU A 258 -19.06 -17.13 1.22
C LEU A 258 -20.12 -17.67 2.18
N HIS A 259 -20.34 -18.98 2.17
CA HIS A 259 -21.32 -19.60 3.06
C HIS A 259 -20.94 -19.41 4.52
N LEU A 260 -19.67 -19.64 4.88
CA LEU A 260 -19.17 -19.41 6.24
C LEU A 260 -19.34 -17.95 6.66
N CYS A 261 -18.98 -17.00 5.80
CA CYS A 261 -19.23 -15.57 6.04
C CYS A 261 -20.72 -15.33 6.29
N HIS A 262 -21.63 -15.85 5.47
CA HIS A 262 -23.07 -15.70 5.69
C HIS A 262 -23.56 -16.28 7.01
N VAL A 263 -23.05 -17.45 7.43
CA VAL A 263 -23.37 -18.05 8.74
C VAL A 263 -22.93 -17.12 9.87
N PHE A 264 -21.70 -16.61 9.81
CA PHE A 264 -21.20 -15.67 10.82
C PHE A 264 -21.96 -14.33 10.81
N LEU A 265 -22.34 -13.82 9.64
CA LEU A 265 -23.17 -12.62 9.52
C LEU A 265 -24.59 -12.85 10.09
N ASP A 266 -25.17 -14.03 9.93
CA ASP A 266 -26.45 -14.39 10.53
C ASP A 266 -26.37 -14.51 12.05
N LEU A 267 -25.29 -15.09 12.56
CA LEU A 267 -25.01 -15.09 13.99
C LEU A 267 -24.89 -13.66 14.51
N TRP A 268 -24.14 -12.79 13.83
CA TRP A 268 -23.97 -11.38 14.23
C TRP A 268 -25.29 -10.62 14.22
N LYS A 269 -26.08 -10.75 13.14
CA LYS A 269 -27.41 -10.14 13.03
C LYS A 269 -28.32 -10.56 14.17
N ARG A 270 -28.29 -11.85 14.55
CA ARG A 270 -29.07 -12.37 15.68
C ARG A 270 -28.56 -11.85 17.02
N CYS A 271 -27.25 -11.73 17.21
CA CYS A 271 -26.64 -11.09 18.38
C CYS A 271 -27.15 -9.65 18.57
N GLN A 272 -27.21 -8.87 17.49
CA GLN A 272 -27.76 -7.51 17.54
C GLN A 272 -29.26 -7.49 17.87
N THR A 273 -30.04 -8.37 17.24
CA THR A 273 -31.50 -8.43 17.44
C THR A 273 -31.86 -8.80 18.88
N GLU A 274 -31.12 -9.74 19.48
CA GLU A 274 -31.34 -10.21 20.86
C GLU A 274 -30.59 -9.35 21.91
N LYS A 275 -29.85 -8.31 21.49
CA LYS A 275 -28.99 -7.47 22.34
C LYS A 275 -27.96 -8.27 23.15
N TYR A 276 -27.46 -9.34 22.56
CA TYR A 276 -26.47 -10.24 23.15
C TYR A 276 -25.12 -10.04 22.46
N TYR A 277 -24.31 -9.11 22.99
CA TYR A 277 -23.09 -8.63 22.31
C TYR A 277 -21.80 -9.38 22.68
N GLU A 278 -21.83 -10.15 23.76
CA GLU A 278 -20.67 -10.90 24.28
C GLU A 278 -19.91 -11.75 23.23
N PRO A 279 -20.57 -12.48 22.30
CA PRO A 279 -19.86 -13.28 21.29
C PRO A 279 -19.38 -12.48 20.07
N THR A 280 -19.66 -11.16 19.98
CA THR A 280 -19.36 -10.34 18.80
C THR A 280 -17.88 -10.35 18.41
N PRO A 281 -16.91 -10.23 19.34
CA PRO A 281 -15.49 -10.24 18.97
C PRO A 281 -15.05 -11.55 18.29
N LEU A 282 -15.56 -12.70 18.75
CA LEU A 282 -15.26 -14.00 18.13
C LEU A 282 -15.81 -14.12 16.70
N ILE A 283 -16.96 -13.49 16.44
CA ILE A 283 -17.55 -13.45 15.11
C ILE A 283 -16.73 -12.54 14.19
N LEU A 284 -16.28 -11.39 14.69
CA LEU A 284 -15.39 -10.49 13.95
C LEU A 284 -14.05 -11.15 13.65
N ASP A 285 -13.44 -11.85 14.61
CA ASP A 285 -12.20 -12.62 14.43
C ASP A 285 -12.31 -13.62 13.28
N ALA A 286 -13.41 -14.39 13.25
CA ALA A 286 -13.66 -15.36 12.19
C ALA A 286 -13.83 -14.68 10.82
N LEU A 287 -14.57 -13.57 10.76
CA LEU A 287 -14.79 -12.83 9.51
C LEU A 287 -13.49 -12.22 8.97
N HIS A 288 -12.69 -11.57 9.80
CA HIS A 288 -11.38 -11.06 9.41
C HIS A 288 -10.47 -12.17 8.90
N PHE A 289 -10.43 -13.30 9.61
CA PHE A 289 -9.62 -14.44 9.22
C PHE A 289 -10.04 -15.04 7.87
N ILE A 290 -11.34 -15.25 7.66
CA ILE A 290 -11.85 -15.82 6.40
C ILE A 290 -11.54 -14.87 5.24
N LEU A 291 -11.81 -13.57 5.40
CA LEU A 291 -11.56 -12.57 4.35
C LEU A 291 -10.07 -12.37 4.08
N ALA A 292 -9.20 -12.57 5.06
CA ALA A 292 -7.76 -12.53 4.87
C ALA A 292 -7.20 -13.74 4.10
N CYS A 293 -7.92 -14.87 4.10
CA CYS A 293 -7.50 -16.09 3.40
C CYS A 293 -8.01 -16.20 1.97
N GLU A 294 -9.04 -15.43 1.62
CA GLU A 294 -9.85 -15.58 0.42
C GLU A 294 -9.68 -14.38 -0.52
N PRO A 295 -10.05 -14.50 -1.81
CA PRO A 295 -9.83 -13.43 -2.75
C PRO A 295 -10.85 -12.29 -2.57
N VAL A 296 -10.55 -11.14 -3.17
CA VAL A 296 -11.23 -9.86 -2.97
C VAL A 296 -12.73 -9.94 -3.30
N GLU A 297 -13.10 -10.80 -4.25
CA GLU A 297 -14.48 -11.03 -4.69
C GLU A 297 -15.37 -11.47 -3.53
N THR A 298 -14.85 -12.27 -2.58
CA THR A 298 -15.62 -12.73 -1.41
C THR A 298 -16.10 -11.55 -0.55
N ALA A 299 -15.22 -10.56 -0.33
CA ALA A 299 -15.56 -9.37 0.45
C ALA A 299 -16.58 -8.48 -0.27
N VAL A 300 -16.47 -8.38 -1.60
CA VAL A 300 -17.40 -7.61 -2.44
C VAL A 300 -18.82 -8.20 -2.40
N GLU A 301 -18.95 -9.52 -2.51
CA GLU A 301 -20.27 -10.17 -2.51
C GLU A 301 -21.02 -10.02 -1.18
N ILE A 302 -20.29 -10.05 -0.06
CA ILE A 302 -20.91 -9.89 1.28
C ILE A 302 -21.10 -8.43 1.68
N ALA A 303 -20.56 -7.46 0.92
CA ALA A 303 -20.52 -6.04 1.28
C ALA A 303 -21.90 -5.48 1.65
N GLN A 304 -22.94 -5.79 0.85
CA GLN A 304 -24.30 -5.30 1.09
C GLN A 304 -24.90 -5.77 2.43
N ARG A 305 -24.46 -6.94 2.92
CA ARG A 305 -24.98 -7.54 4.15
C ARG A 305 -24.15 -7.17 5.38
N ILE A 306 -22.84 -7.02 5.22
CA ILE A 306 -21.92 -6.72 6.32
C ILE A 306 -21.94 -5.24 6.71
N VAL A 307 -22.06 -4.32 5.74
CA VAL A 307 -22.02 -2.87 6.00
C VAL A 307 -23.13 -2.42 6.97
N PRO A 308 -24.41 -2.78 6.80
CA PRO A 308 -25.45 -2.40 7.75
C PRO A 308 -25.23 -2.97 9.16
N LEU A 309 -24.63 -4.17 9.28
CA LEU A 309 -24.32 -4.78 10.58
C LEU A 309 -23.17 -4.05 11.28
N ILE A 310 -22.15 -3.65 10.54
CA ILE A 310 -21.06 -2.82 11.04
C ILE A 310 -21.62 -1.49 11.56
N ILE A 311 -22.39 -0.77 10.74
CA ILE A 311 -22.97 0.52 11.09
C ILE A 311 -23.81 0.40 12.36
N ALA A 312 -24.72 -0.57 12.42
CA ALA A 312 -25.56 -0.80 13.59
C ALA A 312 -24.76 -1.12 14.86
N SER A 313 -23.64 -1.85 14.75
CA SER A 313 -22.78 -2.15 15.91
C SER A 313 -21.99 -0.93 16.38
N VAL A 314 -21.43 -0.18 15.44
CA VAL A 314 -20.66 1.05 15.73
C VAL A 314 -21.56 2.13 16.32
N ASP A 315 -22.79 2.29 15.81
CA ASP A 315 -23.76 3.25 16.32
C ASP A 315 -24.09 3.01 17.80
N LEU A 316 -24.13 1.76 18.28
CA LEU A 316 -24.38 1.45 19.69
C LEU A 316 -23.33 2.05 20.65
N VAL A 317 -22.13 2.36 20.16
CA VAL A 317 -21.03 2.93 20.96
C VAL A 317 -20.77 4.38 20.59
N ALA A 318 -20.70 4.71 19.30
CA ALA A 318 -20.32 6.04 18.81
C ALA A 318 -21.44 7.10 18.89
N ASP A 319 -22.71 6.70 18.77
CA ASP A 319 -23.84 7.63 18.88
C ASP A 319 -24.02 8.17 20.31
N PRO A 320 -23.94 7.36 21.38
CA PRO A 320 -23.90 7.86 22.76
C PRO A 320 -22.78 8.88 23.03
N ILE A 321 -21.59 8.68 22.46
CA ILE A 321 -20.46 9.64 22.58
C ILE A 321 -20.85 10.98 21.93
N SER A 322 -21.41 10.92 20.73
CA SER A 322 -21.82 12.11 19.98
C SER A 322 -22.99 12.84 20.64
N LYS A 323 -23.91 12.10 21.26
CA LYS A 323 -25.00 12.65 22.07
C LYS A 323 -24.47 13.29 23.35
N ALA A 324 -23.52 12.67 24.05
CA ALA A 324 -22.89 13.25 25.23
C ALA A 324 -22.15 14.56 24.92
N ALA A 325 -21.50 14.65 23.74
CA ALA A 325 -20.86 15.87 23.27
C ALA A 325 -21.82 17.07 23.12
N ARG A 326 -23.11 16.82 22.82
CA ARG A 326 -24.12 17.86 22.57
C ARG A 326 -25.16 18.01 23.70
N GLY A 327 -25.40 16.96 24.46
CA GLY A 327 -26.58 16.76 25.31
C GLY A 327 -26.41 17.12 26.78
N GLY A 328 -25.28 17.72 27.16
CA GLY A 328 -24.99 18.16 28.53
C GLY A 328 -24.93 17.01 29.54
N ASP A 329 -25.04 17.33 30.83
CA ASP A 329 -24.75 16.41 31.94
C ASP A 329 -25.57 15.11 31.94
N LYS A 330 -26.83 15.16 31.48
CA LYS A 330 -27.70 13.97 31.41
C LYS A 330 -27.17 12.95 30.39
N ALA A 331 -26.79 13.42 29.20
CA ALA A 331 -26.25 12.55 28.16
C ALA A 331 -24.89 11.97 28.54
N ILE A 332 -24.09 12.71 29.32
CA ILE A 332 -22.83 12.22 29.90
C ILE A 332 -23.12 11.11 30.93
N ALA A 333 -24.11 11.28 31.79
CA ALA A 333 -24.49 10.25 32.76
C ALA A 333 -24.98 8.96 32.08
N ASP A 334 -25.73 9.09 30.98
CA ASP A 334 -26.20 7.95 30.18
C ASP A 334 -25.04 7.21 29.49
N LEU A 335 -24.06 7.94 28.93
CA LEU A 335 -22.86 7.38 28.31
C LEU A 335 -22.06 6.51 29.31
N TYR A 336 -21.93 6.98 30.54
CA TYR A 336 -21.18 6.28 31.60
C TYR A 336 -22.05 5.35 32.45
N SER A 337 -23.27 5.06 32.02
CA SER A 337 -24.13 4.07 32.68
C SER A 337 -23.50 2.67 32.66
N PRO A 338 -23.75 1.82 33.67
CA PRO A 338 -23.14 0.48 33.74
C PRO A 338 -23.55 -0.39 32.56
N LYS A 339 -24.77 -0.20 32.02
CA LYS A 339 -25.24 -0.90 30.82
C LYS A 339 -24.45 -0.48 29.59
N GLN A 340 -24.24 0.82 29.39
CA GLN A 340 -23.50 1.32 28.24
C GLN A 340 -22.02 0.91 28.29
N ARG A 341 -21.39 0.92 29.47
CA ARG A 341 -20.03 0.42 29.65
C ARG A 341 -19.89 -1.06 29.32
N GLN A 342 -20.87 -1.89 29.68
CA GLN A 342 -20.88 -3.30 29.27
C GLN A 342 -20.97 -3.46 27.75
N ILE A 343 -21.82 -2.69 27.08
CA ILE A 343 -21.93 -2.73 25.61
C ILE A 343 -20.61 -2.31 24.97
N ALA A 344 -20.02 -1.20 25.42
CA ALA A 344 -18.74 -0.71 24.93
C ALA A 344 -17.56 -1.66 25.20
N ALA A 345 -17.65 -2.52 26.23
CA ALA A 345 -16.64 -3.53 26.52
C ALA A 345 -16.73 -4.74 25.57
N TYR A 346 -17.92 -5.07 25.05
CA TYR A 346 -18.12 -6.21 24.15
C TYR A 346 -18.03 -5.85 22.67
N ILE A 347 -18.29 -4.60 22.30
CA ILE A 347 -18.23 -4.12 20.91
C ILE A 347 -16.93 -3.32 20.73
N ASN A 348 -15.95 -3.94 20.10
CA ASN A 348 -14.78 -3.22 19.63
C ASN A 348 -15.11 -2.49 18.32
N VAL A 349 -15.18 -1.15 18.40
CA VAL A 349 -15.47 -0.28 17.25
C VAL A 349 -14.31 -0.31 16.24
N GLU A 350 -13.07 -0.47 16.71
CA GLU A 350 -11.90 -0.47 15.83
C GLU A 350 -11.94 -1.70 14.91
N ASP A 351 -12.15 -2.91 15.45
CA ASP A 351 -12.30 -4.13 14.64
C ASP A 351 -13.46 -4.03 13.63
N CYS A 352 -14.57 -3.38 14.01
CA CYS A 352 -15.68 -3.14 13.10
C CYS A 352 -15.31 -2.21 11.94
N LEU A 353 -14.52 -1.16 12.22
CA LEU A 353 -14.04 -0.21 11.21
C LEU A 353 -12.90 -0.79 10.37
N GLU A 354 -12.04 -1.64 10.93
CA GLU A 354 -11.03 -2.39 10.18
C GLU A 354 -11.68 -3.34 9.18
N LEU A 355 -12.74 -4.05 9.59
CA LEU A 355 -13.54 -4.87 8.69
C LEU A 355 -14.17 -4.04 7.59
N LEU A 356 -14.71 -2.85 7.93
CA LEU A 356 -15.25 -1.93 6.94
C LEU A 356 -14.18 -1.44 5.97
N TYR A 357 -12.99 -1.14 6.45
CA TYR A 357 -11.86 -0.72 5.64
C TYR A 357 -11.38 -1.83 4.71
N LEU A 358 -11.33 -3.07 5.18
CA LEU A 358 -11.03 -4.24 4.35
C LEU A 358 -12.06 -4.41 3.24
N VAL A 359 -13.35 -4.30 3.55
CA VAL A 359 -14.42 -4.38 2.54
C VAL A 359 -14.34 -3.20 1.58
N ALA A 360 -14.07 -1.99 2.06
CA ALA A 360 -13.96 -0.79 1.22
C ALA A 360 -12.78 -0.86 0.23
N THR A 361 -11.61 -1.27 0.70
CA THR A 361 -10.42 -1.47 -0.16
C THR A 361 -10.60 -2.63 -1.13
N SER A 362 -11.36 -3.66 -0.73
CA SER A 362 -11.76 -4.76 -1.61
C SER A 362 -12.69 -4.29 -2.73
N CYS A 363 -13.73 -3.52 -2.40
CA CYS A 363 -14.62 -2.92 -3.39
C CYS A 363 -13.88 -1.95 -4.34
N LEU A 364 -12.88 -1.22 -3.84
CA LEU A 364 -12.04 -0.34 -4.66
C LEU A 364 -11.14 -1.12 -5.63
N SER A 365 -10.64 -2.29 -5.21
CA SER A 365 -9.73 -3.12 -6.02
C SER A 365 -10.46 -4.05 -7.00
N SER A 366 -11.78 -4.16 -6.87
CA SER A 366 -12.62 -5.00 -7.72
C SER A 366 -12.68 -4.47 -9.15
N SER A 367 -12.84 -5.39 -10.12
CA SER A 367 -13.12 -5.02 -11.51
C SER A 367 -14.51 -4.39 -11.70
N ASP A 368 -15.43 -4.64 -10.77
CA ASP A 368 -16.77 -4.05 -10.81
C ASP A 368 -16.77 -2.67 -10.14
N THR A 369 -16.78 -1.62 -10.94
CA THR A 369 -16.92 -0.24 -10.47
C THR A 369 -18.23 0.02 -9.72
N GLY A 370 -19.26 -0.81 -9.93
CA GLY A 370 -20.52 -0.75 -9.19
C GLY A 370 -20.38 -1.15 -7.72
N ALA A 371 -19.40 -1.97 -7.37
CA ALA A 371 -19.21 -2.46 -6.01
C ALA A 371 -18.90 -1.33 -5.01
N ILE A 372 -17.96 -0.44 -5.35
CA ILE A 372 -17.60 0.70 -4.50
C ILE A 372 -18.73 1.74 -4.42
N VAL A 373 -19.49 1.93 -5.52
CA VAL A 373 -20.68 2.79 -5.52
C VAL A 373 -21.75 2.21 -4.59
N GLY A 374 -22.03 0.92 -4.68
CA GLY A 374 -23.00 0.23 -3.81
C GLY A 374 -22.60 0.28 -2.33
N LEU A 375 -21.30 0.19 -2.03
CA LEU A 375 -20.77 0.38 -0.67
C LEU A 375 -21.11 1.77 -0.13
N TRP A 376 -20.78 2.83 -0.87
CA TRP A 376 -21.00 4.21 -0.43
C TRP A 376 -22.48 4.63 -0.45
N GLN A 377 -23.33 3.91 -1.17
CA GLN A 377 -24.79 4.02 -1.06
C GLN A 377 -25.34 3.39 0.23
N ALA A 378 -24.67 2.36 0.76
CA ALA A 378 -25.07 1.71 2.00
C ALA A 378 -24.62 2.45 3.27
N ILE A 379 -23.59 3.29 3.17
CA ILE A 379 -23.06 4.08 4.28
C ILE A 379 -23.80 5.43 4.39
N PRO A 380 -24.48 5.74 5.51
CA PRO A 380 -25.11 7.04 5.71
C PRO A 380 -24.10 8.19 5.88
N SER A 381 -24.49 9.40 5.45
CA SER A 381 -23.68 10.61 5.69
C SER A 381 -23.55 10.94 7.19
N SER A 382 -24.61 10.72 7.97
CA SER A 382 -24.62 10.93 9.42
C SER A 382 -23.58 10.06 10.14
N PHE A 383 -23.43 8.81 9.72
CA PHE A 383 -22.46 7.85 10.28
C PHE A 383 -21.02 8.37 10.15
N THR A 384 -20.67 8.82 8.95
CA THR A 384 -19.34 9.38 8.68
C THR A 384 -19.08 10.65 9.49
N LEU A 385 -20.05 11.58 9.52
CA LEU A 385 -19.90 12.84 10.25
C LEU A 385 -19.78 12.62 11.76
N MET A 386 -20.51 11.64 12.30
CA MET A 386 -20.50 11.24 13.71
C MET A 386 -19.12 10.71 14.14
N LEU A 387 -18.50 9.84 13.34
CA LEU A 387 -17.18 9.26 13.65
C LEU A 387 -16.04 10.27 13.56
N LEU A 388 -16.23 11.36 12.82
CA LEU A 388 -15.23 12.43 12.70
C LEU A 388 -15.36 13.50 13.78
N VAL A 389 -16.25 13.37 14.76
CA VAL A 389 -16.44 14.34 15.87
C VAL A 389 -15.22 14.34 16.82
N LYS A 390 -14.82 15.50 17.37
CA LYS A 390 -13.60 15.64 18.20
C LYS A 390 -13.66 14.83 19.51
N GLU A 391 -14.85 14.49 19.96
CA GLU A 391 -15.07 13.66 21.15
C GLU A 391 -14.86 12.16 20.90
N GLN A 392 -14.78 11.73 19.63
CA GLN A 392 -14.49 10.35 19.29
C GLN A 392 -13.00 10.00 19.51
N PRO A 393 -12.66 8.74 19.81
CA PRO A 393 -11.28 8.27 19.88
C PRO A 393 -10.50 8.50 18.57
N VAL A 394 -9.24 8.91 18.70
CA VAL A 394 -8.37 9.26 17.55
C VAL A 394 -8.17 8.06 16.61
N ALA A 395 -8.07 6.84 17.15
CA ALA A 395 -7.95 5.62 16.35
C ALA A 395 -9.16 5.42 15.43
N GLN A 396 -10.38 5.63 15.95
CA GLN A 396 -11.62 5.52 15.18
C GLN A 396 -11.72 6.61 14.11
N MET A 397 -11.34 7.86 14.44
CA MET A 397 -11.27 8.95 13.47
C MET A 397 -10.29 8.62 12.33
N THR A 398 -9.12 8.08 12.68
CA THR A 398 -8.06 7.71 11.71
C THR A 398 -8.54 6.62 10.77
N LEU A 399 -9.18 5.56 11.29
CA LEU A 399 -9.77 4.51 10.46
C LEU A 399 -10.87 5.05 9.55
N MET A 400 -11.77 5.91 10.07
CA MET A 400 -12.80 6.52 9.24
C MET A 400 -12.23 7.40 8.13
N LEU A 401 -11.15 8.15 8.39
CA LEU A 401 -10.45 8.93 7.35
C LEU A 401 -9.83 8.02 6.28
N ARG A 402 -9.23 6.88 6.67
CA ARG A 402 -8.71 5.89 5.70
C ARG A 402 -9.82 5.29 4.84
N ILE A 403 -10.97 4.97 5.43
CA ILE A 403 -12.15 4.47 4.70
C ILE A 403 -12.62 5.56 3.73
N LEU A 404 -12.77 6.81 4.18
CA LEU A 404 -13.14 7.95 3.34
C LEU A 404 -12.20 8.17 2.16
N GLY A 405 -10.92 7.83 2.28
CA GLY A 405 -9.98 7.87 1.16
C GLY A 405 -10.40 7.02 -0.04
N THR A 406 -11.22 5.99 0.17
CA THR A 406 -11.79 5.14 -0.90
C THR A 406 -13.07 5.71 -1.55
N SER A 407 -13.54 6.88 -1.09
CA SER A 407 -14.79 7.51 -1.56
C SER A 407 -14.60 8.56 -2.66
N ALA A 408 -13.39 8.69 -3.19
CA ALA A 408 -13.11 9.55 -4.34
C ALA A 408 -13.65 8.89 -5.60
N LEU A 409 -14.83 9.29 -6.05
CA LEU A 409 -15.45 8.79 -7.29
C LEU A 409 -15.50 9.91 -8.35
N THR A 410 -15.72 9.54 -9.60
CA THR A 410 -15.78 10.49 -10.72
C THR A 410 -16.98 11.44 -10.67
N THR A 411 -18.03 11.07 -9.93
CA THR A 411 -19.33 11.79 -9.90
C THR A 411 -19.79 12.20 -8.50
N SER A 412 -19.11 11.74 -7.45
CA SER A 412 -19.52 11.99 -6.06
C SER A 412 -18.32 11.89 -5.13
N VAL A 413 -18.42 12.54 -3.97
CA VAL A 413 -17.40 12.44 -2.91
C VAL A 413 -18.07 11.99 -1.62
N GLY A 414 -17.53 10.96 -0.97
CA GLY A 414 -18.10 10.44 0.27
C GLY A 414 -19.39 9.63 0.07
N PRO A 415 -20.22 9.50 1.13
CA PRO A 415 -21.51 8.81 1.10
C PRO A 415 -22.46 9.29 -0.02
N ILE A 416 -23.14 8.35 -0.68
CA ILE A 416 -24.05 8.61 -1.79
C ILE A 416 -25.49 8.47 -1.30
N ASN A 417 -26.26 9.55 -1.39
CA ASN A 417 -27.66 9.51 -0.99
C ASN A 417 -28.54 8.88 -2.08
N THR A 418 -29.22 7.77 -1.76
CA THR A 418 -30.17 7.08 -2.64
C THR A 418 -31.63 7.42 -2.34
N ALA A 419 -31.92 8.05 -1.20
CA ALA A 419 -33.27 8.18 -0.66
C ALA A 419 -34.08 9.35 -1.23
N ASP A 420 -33.46 10.30 -1.93
CA ASP A 420 -34.17 11.36 -2.67
C ASP A 420 -33.32 11.89 -3.85
N PRO A 421 -33.85 11.88 -5.09
CA PRO A 421 -33.12 12.30 -6.30
C PRO A 421 -32.93 13.82 -6.43
N ALA A 422 -33.18 14.60 -5.36
CA ALA A 422 -32.84 16.02 -5.36
C ALA A 422 -31.32 16.17 -5.22
N ALA A 423 -30.65 16.55 -6.32
CA ALA A 423 -29.21 16.80 -6.37
C ALA A 423 -28.70 17.76 -5.27
N ASP A 424 -29.57 18.64 -4.78
CA ASP A 424 -29.29 19.57 -3.67
C ASP A 424 -28.94 18.86 -2.36
N ASN A 425 -29.48 17.65 -2.12
CA ASN A 425 -29.17 16.87 -0.92
C ASN A 425 -27.75 16.29 -0.97
N GLN A 426 -27.27 15.85 -2.15
CA GLN A 426 -25.93 15.31 -2.29
C GLN A 426 -24.87 16.40 -2.15
N ALA A 427 -25.06 17.54 -2.82
CA ALA A 427 -24.17 18.69 -2.69
C ALA A 427 -24.08 19.17 -1.22
N SER A 428 -25.22 19.29 -0.53
CA SER A 428 -25.25 19.68 0.88
C SER A 428 -24.49 18.68 1.78
N ASN A 429 -24.65 17.37 1.54
CA ASN A 429 -23.93 16.33 2.27
C ASN A 429 -22.41 16.40 2.05
N GLU A 430 -21.98 16.60 0.81
CA GLU A 430 -20.58 16.77 0.45
C GLU A 430 -19.98 18.04 1.09
N ASP A 431 -20.73 19.14 1.09
CA ASP A 431 -20.31 20.37 1.74
C ASP A 431 -20.20 20.18 3.26
N ALA A 432 -21.13 19.45 3.88
CA ALA A 432 -21.05 19.10 5.30
C ALA A 432 -19.82 18.23 5.61
N LEU A 433 -19.50 17.26 4.75
CA LEU A 433 -18.32 16.41 4.87
C LEU A 433 -17.02 17.22 4.77
N ILE A 434 -16.88 18.05 3.73
CA ILE A 434 -15.70 18.92 3.52
C ILE A 434 -15.56 19.91 4.70
N ASN A 435 -16.67 20.48 5.18
CA ASN A 435 -16.67 21.35 6.34
C ASN A 435 -16.24 20.63 7.62
N ARG A 436 -16.64 19.35 7.81
CA ARG A 436 -16.21 18.54 8.96
C ARG A 436 -14.72 18.20 8.87
N LEU A 437 -14.25 17.73 7.72
CA LEU A 437 -12.83 17.42 7.48
C LEU A 437 -11.95 18.65 7.75
N THR A 438 -12.31 19.80 7.18
CA THR A 438 -11.53 21.04 7.37
C THR A 438 -11.62 21.63 8.78
N ASN A 439 -12.62 21.25 9.60
CA ASN A 439 -12.64 21.62 11.02
C ASN A 439 -11.53 20.91 11.82
N LEU A 440 -11.13 19.69 11.42
CA LEU A 440 -10.11 18.89 12.11
C LEU A 440 -8.72 19.53 12.10
N PHE A 441 -8.46 20.46 11.18
CA PHE A 441 -7.24 21.28 11.20
C PHE A 441 -7.15 22.19 12.43
N THR A 442 -8.28 22.60 12.98
CA THR A 442 -8.37 23.54 14.11
C THR A 442 -8.82 22.87 15.41
N GLU A 443 -9.62 21.82 15.32
CA GLU A 443 -10.08 21.06 16.48
C GLU A 443 -8.95 20.19 17.05
N THR A 444 -8.98 19.99 18.36
CA THR A 444 -8.13 19.04 19.07
C THR A 444 -9.04 17.96 19.62
N PRO A 445 -8.78 16.66 19.35
CA PRO A 445 -9.58 15.57 19.90
C PRO A 445 -9.56 15.61 21.42
N LYS A 446 -10.74 15.53 22.03
CA LYS A 446 -10.94 15.62 23.48
C LYS A 446 -12.05 14.65 23.89
N PRO A 447 -11.72 13.50 24.50
CA PRO A 447 -12.73 12.56 24.94
C PRO A 447 -13.65 13.19 25.99
N VAL A 448 -14.90 12.74 26.03
CA VAL A 448 -15.87 13.18 27.04
C VAL A 448 -15.34 12.78 28.43
N PRO A 449 -15.27 13.69 29.42
CA PRO A 449 -14.73 13.35 30.74
C PRO A 449 -15.66 12.36 31.48
N ASP A 450 -15.06 11.31 32.04
CA ASP A 450 -15.78 10.35 32.88
C ASP A 450 -15.96 10.93 34.31
N PRO A 451 -17.20 11.11 34.80
CA PRO A 451 -17.46 11.69 36.11
C PRO A 451 -16.97 10.82 37.29
N SER A 452 -16.69 9.54 37.04
CA SER A 452 -16.18 8.59 38.03
C SER A 452 -14.67 8.37 37.95
N ALA A 453 -14.01 8.82 36.87
CA ALA A 453 -12.57 8.72 36.73
C ALA A 453 -11.89 9.88 37.47
N SER A 454 -10.76 9.62 38.12
CA SER A 454 -9.93 10.69 38.67
C SER A 454 -9.40 11.57 37.52
N PRO A 455 -9.34 12.90 37.69
CA PRO A 455 -8.95 13.85 36.63
C PRO A 455 -7.52 13.65 36.11
N THR A 456 -6.72 12.79 36.75
CA THR A 456 -5.36 12.40 36.37
C THR A 456 -5.27 11.32 35.28
N ASN A 457 -6.37 10.65 34.91
CA ASN A 457 -6.32 9.52 33.98
C ASN A 457 -6.58 9.87 32.50
N THR A 458 -6.86 11.14 32.17
CA THR A 458 -6.97 11.55 30.76
C THR A 458 -5.58 11.74 30.17
N VAL A 459 -5.06 10.71 29.49
CA VAL A 459 -3.82 10.83 28.73
C VAL A 459 -4.05 11.84 27.60
N PRO A 460 -3.33 12.98 27.56
CA PRO A 460 -3.47 13.92 26.47
C PRO A 460 -2.97 13.27 25.18
N VAL A 461 -3.69 13.51 24.07
CA VAL A 461 -3.28 13.05 22.73
C VAL A 461 -1.89 13.58 22.43
N SER A 462 -1.02 12.70 21.93
CA SER A 462 0.35 13.10 21.59
C SER A 462 0.34 14.15 20.47
N GLU A 463 1.26 15.11 20.52
CA GLU A 463 1.38 16.11 19.45
C GLU A 463 1.63 15.44 18.09
N ALA A 464 2.43 14.35 18.07
CA ALA A 464 2.71 13.58 16.86
C ALA A 464 1.45 12.94 16.28
N GLU A 465 0.61 12.32 17.10
CA GLU A 465 -0.66 11.71 16.68
C GLU A 465 -1.62 12.75 16.09
N LEU A 466 -1.65 13.95 16.67
CA LEU A 466 -2.46 15.05 16.16
C LEU A 466 -1.99 15.53 14.78
N TRP A 467 -0.67 15.63 14.57
CA TRP A 467 -0.13 15.99 13.27
C TRP A 467 -0.39 14.90 12.22
N ASP A 468 -0.24 13.64 12.59
CA ASP A 468 -0.50 12.51 11.69
C ASP A 468 -1.97 12.45 11.28
N LEU A 469 -2.89 12.69 12.22
CA LEU A 469 -4.32 12.82 11.93
C LEU A 469 -4.60 13.93 10.91
N ARG A 470 -3.98 15.10 11.07
CA ARG A 470 -4.18 16.24 10.16
C ARG A 470 -3.57 16.00 8.78
N LEU A 471 -2.41 15.34 8.73
CA LEU A 471 -1.81 14.93 7.47
C LEU A 471 -2.70 13.91 6.74
N LEU A 472 -3.33 13.00 7.48
CA LEU A 472 -4.31 12.09 6.90
C LEU A 472 -5.54 12.82 6.36
N VAL A 473 -6.03 13.86 7.02
CA VAL A 473 -7.10 14.72 6.48
C VAL A 473 -6.66 15.38 5.16
N LEU A 474 -5.44 15.89 5.07
CA LEU A 474 -4.90 16.42 3.81
C LEU A 474 -4.82 15.34 2.72
N SER A 475 -4.40 14.13 3.08
CA SER A 475 -4.35 12.99 2.16
C SER A 475 -5.74 12.68 1.59
N VAL A 476 -6.79 12.67 2.42
CA VAL A 476 -8.17 12.45 1.97
C VAL A 476 -8.64 13.57 1.04
N LEU A 477 -8.41 14.83 1.40
CA LEU A 477 -8.76 15.97 0.53
C LEU A 477 -7.99 15.95 -0.80
N THR A 478 -6.75 15.47 -0.78
CA THR A 478 -5.94 15.26 -1.99
C THR A 478 -6.51 14.14 -2.85
N GLN A 479 -6.95 13.03 -2.25
CA GLN A 479 -7.63 11.98 -3.00
C GLN A 479 -8.93 12.48 -3.65
N PHE A 480 -9.68 13.34 -2.95
CA PHE A 480 -10.88 13.96 -3.51
C PHE A 480 -10.57 14.88 -4.70
N SER A 481 -9.41 15.53 -4.72
CA SER A 481 -9.04 16.46 -5.78
C SER A 481 -8.45 15.78 -7.03
N ILE A 482 -8.21 14.46 -7.01
CA ILE A 482 -7.73 13.69 -8.17
C ILE A 482 -8.73 13.75 -9.32
N PHE A 483 -10.02 13.60 -9.03
CA PHE A 483 -11.08 13.69 -10.03
C PHE A 483 -11.58 15.14 -10.16
N GLU A 484 -11.93 15.53 -11.39
CA GLU A 484 -12.42 16.88 -11.70
C GLU A 484 -13.63 17.28 -10.84
N TYR A 485 -14.59 16.36 -10.66
CA TYR A 485 -15.76 16.59 -9.82
C TYR A 485 -15.37 16.99 -8.39
N GLY A 486 -14.54 16.19 -7.72
CA GLY A 486 -14.15 16.46 -6.34
C GLY A 486 -13.28 17.72 -6.21
N SER A 487 -12.39 17.99 -7.17
CA SER A 487 -11.63 19.24 -7.24
C SER A 487 -12.55 20.46 -7.35
N CYS A 488 -13.56 20.40 -8.23
CA CYS A 488 -14.56 21.46 -8.37
C CYS A 488 -15.37 21.66 -7.08
N ARG A 489 -15.77 20.57 -6.40
CA ARG A 489 -16.50 20.65 -5.12
C ARG A 489 -15.67 21.31 -4.02
N LEU A 490 -14.38 20.99 -3.92
CA LEU A 490 -13.45 21.63 -2.98
C LEU A 490 -13.30 23.14 -3.27
N ALA A 491 -13.16 23.53 -4.54
CA ALA A 491 -13.09 24.92 -4.97
C ALA A 491 -14.40 25.70 -4.72
N GLN A 492 -15.55 25.05 -4.90
CA GLN A 492 -16.86 25.68 -4.69
C GLN A 492 -17.18 25.90 -3.21
N ASN A 493 -16.74 24.99 -2.33
CA ASN A 493 -16.99 25.05 -0.91
C ASN A 493 -16.54 26.39 -0.30
N ARG A 494 -17.41 26.99 0.54
CA ARG A 494 -17.22 28.36 1.04
C ARG A 494 -16.05 28.50 2.00
N LEU A 495 -15.70 27.44 2.73
CA LEU A 495 -14.76 27.48 3.86
C LEU A 495 -13.48 26.68 3.61
N CYS A 496 -13.47 25.77 2.62
CA CYS A 496 -12.35 24.86 2.38
C CYS A 496 -11.02 25.59 2.18
N THR A 497 -10.92 26.42 1.14
CA THR A 497 -9.68 27.14 0.79
C THR A 497 -9.20 28.06 1.91
N GLY A 498 -10.12 28.81 2.52
CA GLY A 498 -9.76 29.72 3.62
C GLY A 498 -9.24 28.98 4.87
N ARG A 499 -9.77 27.78 5.15
CA ARG A 499 -9.28 26.93 6.23
C ARG A 499 -7.95 26.26 5.91
N LEU A 500 -7.73 25.84 4.66
CA LEU A 500 -6.42 25.33 4.22
C LEU A 500 -5.33 26.38 4.38
N ILE A 501 -5.60 27.62 3.97
CA ILE A 501 -4.66 28.74 4.11
C ILE A 501 -4.38 29.06 5.59
N LYS A 502 -5.42 29.06 6.43
CA LYS A 502 -5.23 29.18 7.88
C LYS A 502 -4.43 28.05 8.49
N TYR A 503 -4.63 26.83 7.99
CA TYR A 503 -3.88 25.68 8.44
C TYR A 503 -2.40 25.78 8.02
N LEU A 504 -2.13 26.26 6.80
CA LEU A 504 -0.78 26.57 6.33
C LEU A 504 -0.09 27.61 7.24
N ASP A 505 -0.76 28.72 7.54
CA ASP A 505 -0.28 29.75 8.48
C ASP A 505 0.01 29.16 9.87
N HIS A 506 -0.87 28.28 10.36
CA HIS A 506 -0.67 27.57 11.62
C HIS A 506 0.56 26.65 11.58
N CYS A 507 0.78 25.91 10.50
CA CYS A 507 1.93 25.02 10.35
C CYS A 507 3.24 25.82 10.36
N ILE A 508 3.32 26.87 9.53
CA ILE A 508 4.50 27.75 9.48
C ILE A 508 4.72 28.42 10.83
N THR A 509 3.70 29.02 11.43
CA THR A 509 3.83 29.65 12.76
C THR A 509 4.25 28.65 13.84
N SER A 510 3.80 27.39 13.77
CA SER A 510 4.19 26.33 14.70
C SER A 510 5.65 25.89 14.54
N LEU A 511 6.17 25.92 13.31
CA LEU A 511 7.57 25.66 12.98
C LEU A 511 8.49 26.69 13.65
N TYR A 512 8.13 27.97 13.52
CA TYR A 512 8.88 29.09 14.09
C TYR A 512 8.75 29.23 15.61
N ARG A 513 7.60 28.86 16.21
CA ARG A 513 7.39 28.95 17.67
C ARG A 513 8.16 27.90 18.47
N HIS A 514 8.33 26.71 17.90
CA HIS A 514 9.02 25.60 18.55
C HIS A 514 10.11 25.05 17.61
N PRO A 515 11.21 25.80 17.47
CA PRO A 515 12.31 25.40 16.58
C PRO A 515 12.93 24.09 17.06
N VAL A 516 13.25 23.19 16.12
CA VAL A 516 13.91 21.88 16.39
C VAL A 516 13.07 20.96 17.29
N ALA A 517 11.75 21.04 17.20
CA ALA A 517 10.85 20.08 17.85
C ALA A 517 10.95 18.70 17.16
N PRO A 518 10.76 17.58 17.89
CA PRO A 518 10.71 16.24 17.28
C PRO A 518 9.56 16.07 16.28
N THR A 519 8.59 16.99 16.27
CA THR A 519 7.46 17.05 15.34
C THR A 519 7.75 17.88 14.08
N GLN A 520 8.99 18.34 13.87
CA GLN A 520 9.36 19.20 12.74
C GLN A 520 9.02 18.56 11.39
N ASP A 521 9.37 17.29 11.18
CA ASP A 521 9.10 16.58 9.92
C ASP A 521 7.60 16.53 9.59
N TYR A 522 6.76 16.30 10.60
CA TYR A 522 5.31 16.30 10.42
C TYR A 522 4.75 17.67 10.02
N LYS A 523 5.30 18.76 10.59
CA LYS A 523 4.92 20.14 10.26
C LYS A 523 5.32 20.48 8.82
N VAL A 524 6.55 20.12 8.43
CA VAL A 524 7.06 20.33 7.06
C VAL A 524 6.24 19.53 6.04
N ASN A 525 5.96 18.26 6.32
CA ASN A 525 5.10 17.43 5.46
C ASN A 525 3.70 18.04 5.31
N SER A 526 3.15 18.61 6.38
CA SER A 526 1.87 19.31 6.36
C SER A 526 1.91 20.60 5.53
N ILE A 527 3.01 21.36 5.59
CA ILE A 527 3.22 22.55 4.73
C ILE A 527 3.25 22.14 3.26
N ASN A 528 4.10 21.17 2.91
CA ASN A 528 4.25 20.69 1.53
C ASN A 528 2.91 20.16 0.98
N ALA A 529 2.22 19.29 1.71
CA ALA A 529 0.95 18.72 1.29
C ALA A 529 -0.16 19.77 1.19
N THR A 530 -0.23 20.72 2.13
CA THR A 530 -1.25 21.79 2.10
C THR A 530 -1.04 22.70 0.89
N MET A 531 0.20 23.11 0.62
CA MET A 531 0.50 24.01 -0.50
C MET A 531 0.24 23.33 -1.84
N LYS A 532 0.67 22.07 -2.01
CA LYS A 532 0.39 21.26 -3.21
C LYS A 532 -1.11 21.15 -3.46
N LEU A 533 -1.91 20.92 -2.42
CA LEU A 533 -3.37 20.84 -2.54
C LEU A 533 -3.99 22.19 -2.93
N ILE A 534 -3.57 23.30 -2.30
CA ILE A 534 -4.07 24.64 -2.64
C ILE A 534 -3.75 24.97 -4.10
N HIS A 535 -2.51 24.74 -4.52
CA HIS A 535 -2.07 24.98 -5.89
C HIS A 535 -2.85 24.14 -6.90
N HIS A 536 -2.99 22.82 -6.65
CA HIS A 536 -3.76 21.93 -7.52
C HIS A 536 -5.23 22.36 -7.65
N ILE A 537 -5.87 22.80 -6.56
CA ILE A 537 -7.25 23.33 -6.62
C ILE A 537 -7.29 24.61 -7.46
N ALA A 538 -6.30 25.49 -7.34
CA ALA A 538 -6.23 26.73 -8.10
C ALA A 538 -6.05 26.49 -9.60
N THR A 539 -5.07 25.66 -9.98
CA THR A 539 -4.74 25.41 -11.39
C THR A 539 -5.77 24.53 -12.10
N SER A 540 -6.39 23.59 -11.39
CA SER A 540 -7.40 22.69 -11.98
C SER A 540 -8.73 23.37 -12.25
N ASN A 541 -9.00 24.54 -11.64
CA ASN A 541 -10.31 25.21 -11.71
C ASN A 541 -10.17 26.62 -12.34
N PRO A 542 -10.35 26.78 -13.67
CA PRO A 542 -9.99 28.02 -14.38
C PRO A 542 -10.82 29.27 -14.03
N LYS A 543 -11.90 29.12 -13.26
CA LYS A 543 -12.77 30.24 -12.80
C LYS A 543 -12.65 30.49 -11.29
N PHE A 544 -11.70 29.84 -10.63
CA PHE A 544 -11.57 29.87 -9.20
C PHE A 544 -10.61 30.98 -8.77
N ASP A 545 -11.14 31.99 -8.07
CA ASP A 545 -10.32 33.02 -7.42
C ASP A 545 -10.24 32.74 -5.92
N ILE A 546 -9.03 32.45 -5.43
CA ILE A 546 -8.72 32.20 -4.02
C ILE A 546 -9.19 33.37 -3.14
N LYS A 547 -8.96 34.63 -3.57
CA LYS A 547 -9.25 35.82 -2.76
C LYS A 547 -10.72 35.96 -2.42
N THR A 548 -11.60 35.66 -3.39
CA THR A 548 -13.05 35.72 -3.16
C THR A 548 -13.51 34.76 -2.07
N LYS A 549 -12.84 33.61 -1.91
CA LYS A 549 -13.16 32.60 -0.89
C LYS A 549 -12.63 32.97 0.49
N LEU A 550 -11.55 33.74 0.56
CA LEU A 550 -10.93 34.15 1.83
C LEU A 550 -11.85 35.02 2.70
N VAL A 551 -12.77 35.78 2.09
CA VAL A 551 -13.72 36.65 2.80
C VAL A 551 -14.61 35.86 3.78
N ASN A 552 -14.87 34.58 3.50
CA ASN A 552 -15.70 33.73 4.36
C ASN A 552 -14.95 33.21 5.60
N THR A 553 -13.63 33.42 5.68
CA THR A 553 -12.81 32.96 6.80
C THR A 553 -12.23 34.15 7.56
N LEU A 554 -12.56 34.27 8.85
CA LEU A 554 -12.09 35.38 9.69
C LEU A 554 -10.55 35.46 9.69
N GLY A 555 -9.96 36.54 9.18
CA GLY A 555 -8.49 36.68 9.09
C GLY A 555 -7.84 35.82 7.98
N GLY A 556 -8.63 35.26 7.05
CA GLY A 556 -8.12 34.47 5.93
C GLY A 556 -7.21 35.26 4.99
N GLN A 557 -7.52 36.53 4.72
CA GLN A 557 -6.67 37.41 3.90
C GLN A 557 -5.31 37.68 4.54
N HIS A 558 -5.28 37.95 5.84
CA HIS A 558 -4.02 38.14 6.57
C HIS A 558 -3.19 36.85 6.58
N ALA A 559 -3.82 35.70 6.89
CA ALA A 559 -3.16 34.40 6.87
C ALA A 559 -2.62 34.05 5.48
N TYR A 560 -3.36 34.36 4.42
CA TYR A 560 -2.93 34.20 3.03
C TYR A 560 -1.64 34.96 2.74
N LEU A 561 -1.61 36.26 3.03
CA LEU A 561 -0.44 37.09 2.78
C LEU A 561 0.76 36.62 3.61
N VAL A 562 0.59 36.39 4.92
CA VAL A 562 1.70 36.01 5.80
C VAL A 562 2.25 34.62 5.50
N ALA A 563 1.37 33.63 5.31
CA ALA A 563 1.80 32.25 5.09
C ALA A 563 2.50 32.12 3.73
N LEU A 564 1.90 32.66 2.67
CA LEU A 564 2.48 32.53 1.34
C LEU A 564 3.75 33.37 1.19
N THR A 565 3.82 34.59 1.73
CA THR A 565 5.06 35.38 1.62
C THR A 565 6.23 34.69 2.33
N ARG A 566 5.99 34.14 3.53
CA ARG A 566 7.02 33.35 4.23
C ARG A 566 7.43 32.11 3.46
N LEU A 567 6.48 31.42 2.84
CA LEU A 567 6.77 30.21 2.08
C LEU A 567 7.48 30.51 0.75
N ALA A 568 7.11 31.59 0.07
CA ALA A 568 7.74 32.04 -1.17
C ALA A 568 9.18 32.52 -0.94
N PHE A 569 9.45 33.22 0.16
CA PHE A 569 10.80 33.64 0.52
C PHE A 569 11.55 32.63 1.42
N SER A 570 11.07 31.39 1.52
CA SER A 570 11.73 30.33 2.31
C SER A 570 13.01 29.87 1.59
N GLU A 571 14.14 29.95 2.29
CA GLU A 571 15.43 29.44 1.79
C GLU A 571 15.65 27.95 2.15
N GLY A 572 14.69 27.32 2.84
CA GLY A 572 14.75 25.89 3.19
C GLY A 572 15.82 25.56 4.25
N LEU A 573 16.28 26.57 5.00
CA LEU A 573 17.37 26.44 5.96
C LEU A 573 16.85 26.07 7.36
N VAL A 574 17.58 25.19 8.06
CA VAL A 574 17.46 24.80 9.49
C VAL A 574 16.03 24.50 9.97
N LEU A 575 15.18 25.52 10.13
CA LEU A 575 13.78 25.40 10.51
C LEU A 575 12.92 24.93 9.34
N GLU A 576 13.22 25.43 8.14
CA GLU A 576 12.47 25.16 6.89
C GLU A 576 13.05 23.96 6.12
N SER A 577 14.01 23.26 6.71
CA SER A 577 14.61 22.07 6.13
C SER A 577 13.54 21.04 5.77
N GLY A 578 13.49 20.66 4.49
CA GLY A 578 12.53 19.71 3.94
C GLY A 578 11.32 20.36 3.25
N ILE A 579 11.17 21.69 3.30
CA ILE A 579 10.27 22.38 2.37
C ILE A 579 10.83 22.22 0.96
N GLU A 580 10.02 21.74 0.03
CA GLU A 580 10.45 21.44 -1.33
C GLU A 580 10.52 22.73 -2.18
N ASP A 581 11.53 22.85 -3.05
CA ASP A 581 11.67 24.01 -3.95
C ASP A 581 10.43 24.19 -4.85
N GLU A 582 9.81 23.08 -5.26
CA GLU A 582 8.54 23.11 -6.02
C GLU A 582 7.42 23.78 -5.23
N VAL A 583 7.36 23.56 -3.91
CA VAL A 583 6.35 24.14 -3.02
C VAL A 583 6.57 25.65 -2.86
N VAL A 584 7.82 26.09 -2.83
CA VAL A 584 8.19 27.51 -2.83
C VAL A 584 7.75 28.18 -4.15
N ASN A 585 8.02 27.54 -5.29
CA ASN A 585 7.58 28.04 -6.60
C ASN A 585 6.05 28.11 -6.72
N MET A 586 5.32 27.08 -6.25
CA MET A 586 3.85 27.11 -6.21
C MET A 586 3.31 28.25 -5.34
N ALA A 587 4.00 28.61 -4.25
CA ALA A 587 3.64 29.74 -3.42
C ALA A 587 3.87 31.08 -4.12
N HIS A 588 4.97 31.20 -4.89
CA HIS A 588 5.23 32.34 -5.76
C HIS A 588 4.14 32.52 -6.81
N ASP A 589 3.81 31.46 -7.55
CA ASP A 589 2.81 31.51 -8.63
C ASP A 589 1.46 32.04 -8.12
N ILE A 590 1.01 31.54 -6.97
CA ILE A 590 -0.26 31.98 -6.35
C ILE A 590 -0.18 33.41 -5.80
N LEU A 591 0.98 33.84 -5.29
CA LEU A 591 1.16 35.22 -4.83
C LEU A 591 1.20 36.21 -5.99
N ASP A 592 1.84 35.86 -7.09
CA ASP A 592 1.99 36.76 -8.25
C ASP A 592 0.64 37.03 -8.92
N GLU A 593 -0.23 36.02 -9.03
CA GLU A 593 -1.64 36.21 -9.41
C GLU A 593 -2.44 36.97 -8.34
N GLY A 594 -1.98 36.87 -7.10
CA GLY A 594 -2.64 37.33 -5.89
C GLY A 594 -2.22 38.72 -5.38
N LEU A 595 -1.26 39.40 -5.98
CA LEU A 595 -0.78 40.70 -5.48
C LEU A 595 -0.94 41.77 -6.55
N SER A 596 -1.24 43.00 -6.12
CA SER A 596 -1.03 44.16 -7.00
C SER A 596 0.47 44.47 -7.10
N MET A 597 0.89 45.11 -8.19
CA MET A 597 2.30 45.46 -8.44
C MET A 597 2.92 46.26 -7.28
N GLU A 598 2.14 47.15 -6.65
CA GLU A 598 2.60 47.97 -5.52
C GLU A 598 2.77 47.16 -4.21
N GLU A 599 1.91 46.16 -3.98
CA GLU A 599 2.01 45.27 -2.82
C GLU A 599 3.18 44.29 -2.97
N GLY A 600 3.38 43.74 -4.17
CA GLY A 600 4.51 42.86 -4.48
C GLY A 600 5.87 43.53 -4.23
N ASP A 601 6.03 44.77 -4.68
CA ASP A 601 7.25 45.57 -4.45
C ASP A 601 7.49 45.87 -2.97
N ALA A 602 6.43 46.08 -2.18
CA ALA A 602 6.54 46.33 -0.75
C ALA A 602 7.00 45.07 0.01
N PHE A 603 6.46 43.90 -0.32
CA PHE A 603 6.88 42.63 0.30
C PHE A 603 8.30 42.23 -0.11
N GLY A 604 8.65 42.37 -1.40
CA GLY A 604 10.00 42.11 -1.88
C GLY A 604 11.06 42.92 -1.12
N LYS A 605 10.78 44.19 -0.81
CA LYS A 605 11.69 45.04 -0.02
C LYS A 605 11.84 44.57 1.43
N VAL A 606 10.77 44.11 2.08
CA VAL A 606 10.81 43.68 3.49
C VAL A 606 11.57 42.36 3.67
N PHE A 607 11.37 41.39 2.77
CA PHE A 607 12.04 40.09 2.88
C PHE A 607 13.45 40.08 2.29
N SER A 608 13.71 40.84 1.22
CA SER A 608 15.08 40.98 0.66
C SER A 608 16.03 41.74 1.59
N SER A 609 15.51 42.67 2.39
CA SER A 609 16.34 43.41 3.37
C SER A 609 16.68 42.60 4.63
N GLY A 610 15.94 41.51 4.90
CA GLY A 610 16.21 40.58 6.00
C GLY A 610 17.29 39.53 5.70
N SER A 611 17.44 39.11 4.44
CA SER A 611 18.47 38.15 4.00
C SER A 611 19.88 38.78 3.91
N THR A 612 19.96 40.12 3.90
CA THR A 612 21.24 40.87 3.86
C THR A 612 21.79 41.31 5.23
N ALA A 613 21.19 40.90 6.34
CA ALA A 613 21.57 41.34 7.69
C ALA A 613 22.28 40.26 8.52
#